data_AF-A0A7G9GYH9-F1
#
_entry.id   AF-A0A7G9GYH9-F1
#
_cell.length_a   1.000
_cell.length_b   1.000
_cell.length_c   1.000
_cell.angle_alpha   90.00
_cell.angle_beta   90.00
_cell.angle_gamma   90.00
#
_symmetry.space_group_name_H-M   'P 1'
#
loop_
_entity.id
_entity.type
_entity.pdbx_description
1 polymer ?
#
loop_
_entity_poly.entity_id
_entity_poly.type
_entity_poly.pdbx_seq_one_letter_code
_entity_poly.pdbx_strand_id
1 'polypeptide(L)'
;MKGEMEEAEVLLSLVVKLCGWFNVVYGSDSTFNLEDVEYKTPEHIDYKEKYEALLSEVETKSKELENLKSEDITHKTPEERKRIIKSKKPIELTEAETRVLIDEQLREAGWEVNTNSLNYKLNKTLPEKGKAMAIAEWLCVKEDGEKGYVDYALFYKNTLYGVIEAKRCGVDITSALNRDARMYAKGIFVPEDIKLCDGVPYNGYKVPFMFASNGREYNKDLIEKSGIWFLDGRKENNVPKPLKGFYSPENLEKLMEKDDDLANKRLAENSIEYLKSPEGLNLRYYQAEAIEAVENALVNGEECIEKLEEALDLLKGILKELDLCGVKKDA
;
A
#
# COMPACT_ATOMS: atom_id res chain seq x y z
N MET A 1 8.35 -4.85 -24.88
CA MET A 1 8.09 -3.58 -24.17
C MET A 1 8.85 -2.48 -24.88
N LYS A 2 8.16 -1.50 -25.48
CA LYS A 2 8.80 -0.20 -25.75
C LYS A 2 8.63 0.59 -24.46
N GLY A 3 9.66 0.64 -23.63
CA GLY A 3 9.67 1.57 -22.50
C GLY A 3 9.75 2.99 -23.06
N GLU A 4 8.94 3.90 -22.55
CA GLU A 4 9.01 5.31 -22.91
C GLU A 4 10.24 5.93 -22.25
N MET A 5 10.85 6.93 -22.89
CA MET A 5 12.09 7.57 -22.42
C MET A 5 11.95 8.10 -20.99
N GLU A 6 10.80 8.69 -20.67
CA GLU A 6 10.49 9.21 -19.33
C GLU A 6 10.47 8.12 -18.25
N GLU A 7 9.90 6.95 -18.56
CA GLU A 7 9.90 5.80 -17.65
C GLU A 7 11.32 5.30 -17.39
N ALA A 8 12.14 5.24 -18.44
CA ALA A 8 13.54 4.85 -18.32
C ALA A 8 14.35 5.82 -17.45
N GLU A 9 14.11 7.13 -17.57
CA GLU A 9 14.77 8.14 -16.74
C GLU A 9 14.40 8.01 -15.26
N VAL A 10 13.12 7.79 -14.93
CA VAL A 10 12.67 7.59 -13.55
C VAL A 10 13.24 6.29 -12.95
N LEU A 11 13.31 5.22 -13.74
CA LEU A 11 13.92 3.97 -13.27
C LEU A 11 15.42 4.13 -13.04
N LEU A 12 16.13 4.84 -13.92
CA LEU A 12 17.55 5.13 -13.76
C LEU A 12 17.81 6.01 -12.52
N SER A 13 16.96 7.00 -12.24
CA SER A 13 17.10 7.82 -11.03
C SER A 13 16.91 6.99 -9.76
N LEU A 14 15.95 6.05 -9.75
CA LEU A 14 15.76 5.10 -8.65
C LEU A 14 16.98 4.20 -8.45
N VAL A 15 17.57 3.68 -9.53
CA VAL A 15 18.78 2.84 -9.47
C VAL A 15 19.95 3.63 -8.88
N VAL A 16 20.17 4.87 -9.29
CA VAL A 16 21.24 5.72 -8.75
C VAL A 16 21.05 5.95 -7.24
N LYS A 17 19.83 6.23 -6.79
CA LYS A 17 19.51 6.36 -5.35
C LYS A 17 19.72 5.06 -4.58
N LEU A 18 19.33 3.92 -5.16
CA LEU A 18 19.53 2.59 -4.56
C LEU A 18 21.02 2.27 -4.42
N CYS A 19 21.81 2.52 -5.45
CA CYS A 19 23.26 2.33 -5.42
C CYS A 19 23.93 3.25 -4.37
N GLY A 20 23.52 4.51 -4.30
CA GLY A 20 23.99 5.44 -3.27
C GLY A 20 23.66 4.94 -1.85
N TRP A 21 22.42 4.50 -1.61
CA TRP A 21 22.03 3.92 -0.33
C TRP A 21 22.83 2.65 -0.01
N PHE A 22 23.02 1.77 -0.98
CA PHE A 22 23.80 0.55 -0.81
C PHE A 22 25.25 0.85 -0.41
N ASN A 23 25.90 1.82 -1.08
CA ASN A 23 27.26 2.23 -0.74
C ASN A 23 27.36 2.81 0.67
N VAL A 24 26.37 3.58 1.11
CA VAL A 24 26.30 4.08 2.50
C VAL A 24 26.24 2.95 3.52
N VAL A 25 25.44 1.93 3.25
CA VAL A 25 25.17 0.84 4.22
C VAL A 25 26.28 -0.21 4.21
N TYR A 26 26.81 -0.54 3.04
CA TYR A 26 27.73 -1.66 2.84
C TYR A 26 29.12 -1.25 2.37
N GLY A 27 29.29 -0.06 1.82
CA GLY A 27 30.56 0.45 1.33
C GLY A 27 31.55 0.69 2.45
N SER A 28 32.84 0.62 2.12
CA SER A 28 33.96 0.89 3.03
C SER A 28 34.30 2.38 3.14
N ASP A 29 33.87 3.20 2.17
CA ASP A 29 34.14 4.64 2.14
C ASP A 29 33.29 5.37 3.19
N SER A 30 33.96 5.92 4.20
CA SER A 30 33.34 6.72 5.27
C SER A 30 33.10 8.18 4.89
N THR A 31 33.67 8.65 3.77
CA THR A 31 33.53 10.02 3.27
C THR A 31 32.35 10.19 2.31
N PHE A 32 31.78 9.08 1.83
CA PHE A 32 30.66 9.08 0.91
C PHE A 32 29.39 9.68 1.53
N ASN A 33 28.88 10.76 0.92
CA ASN A 33 27.61 11.36 1.30
C ASN A 33 26.53 11.07 0.24
N LEU A 34 25.34 10.68 0.72
CA LEU A 34 24.20 10.37 -0.16
C LEU A 34 23.62 11.64 -0.79
N GLU A 35 23.78 12.79 -0.12
CA GLU A 35 23.25 14.08 -0.59
C GLU A 35 23.97 14.57 -1.86
N ASP A 36 25.18 14.07 -2.13
CA ASP A 36 25.95 14.42 -3.33
C ASP A 36 25.57 13.54 -4.54
N VAL A 37 24.73 12.52 -4.33
CA VAL A 37 24.29 11.58 -5.37
C VAL A 37 23.05 12.12 -6.06
N GLU A 38 23.25 12.77 -7.19
CA GLU A 38 22.18 13.26 -8.06
C GLU A 38 22.21 12.54 -9.40
N TYR A 39 21.05 12.03 -9.83
CA TYR A 39 20.90 11.50 -11.18
C TYR A 39 20.95 12.65 -12.19
N LYS A 40 21.78 12.50 -13.21
CA LYS A 40 21.86 13.42 -14.35
C LYS A 40 21.49 12.65 -15.60
N THR A 41 20.54 13.19 -16.37
CA THR A 41 20.16 12.64 -17.66
C THR A 41 21.39 12.53 -18.57
N PRO A 42 21.72 11.34 -19.08
CA PRO A 42 22.82 11.17 -20.01
C PRO A 42 22.59 11.99 -21.28
N GLU A 43 23.60 12.73 -21.72
CA GLU A 43 23.56 13.38 -23.04
C GLU A 43 23.55 12.32 -24.14
N HIS A 44 22.76 12.54 -25.20
CA HIS A 44 22.65 11.59 -26.32
C HIS A 44 23.91 11.64 -27.22
N ILE A 45 25.01 11.12 -26.71
CA ILE A 45 26.30 11.02 -27.39
C ILE A 45 26.41 9.61 -28.00
N ASP A 46 27.07 9.46 -29.15
CA ASP A 46 27.41 8.12 -29.68
C ASP A 46 28.44 7.47 -28.74
N TYR A 47 27.94 6.64 -27.83
CA TYR A 47 28.73 6.01 -26.78
C TYR A 47 29.53 4.80 -27.28
N LYS A 48 29.52 4.45 -28.56
CA LYS A 48 30.15 3.20 -29.01
C LYS A 48 31.63 3.11 -28.64
N GLU A 49 32.41 4.16 -28.93
CA GLU A 49 33.84 4.20 -28.59
C GLU A 49 34.10 4.32 -27.09
N LYS A 50 33.26 5.10 -26.37
CA LYS A 50 33.36 5.22 -24.90
C LYS A 50 32.97 3.93 -24.18
N TYR A 51 32.01 3.19 -24.71
CA TYR A 51 31.54 1.90 -24.18
C TYR A 51 32.58 0.81 -24.39
N GLU A 52 33.20 0.75 -25.57
CA GLU A 52 34.33 -0.17 -25.83
C GLU A 52 35.53 0.15 -24.93
N ALA A 53 35.85 1.43 -24.73
CA ALA A 53 36.87 1.86 -23.77
C ALA A 53 36.51 1.48 -22.31
N LEU A 54 35.26 1.67 -21.91
CA LEU A 54 34.78 1.34 -20.56
C LEU A 54 34.77 -0.18 -20.32
N LEU A 55 34.41 -0.99 -21.32
CA LEU A 55 34.49 -2.45 -21.26
C LEU A 55 35.92 -2.92 -21.03
N SER A 56 36.89 -2.33 -21.76
CA SER A 56 38.31 -2.61 -21.54
C SER A 56 38.75 -2.22 -20.12
N GLU A 57 38.25 -1.09 -19.60
CA GLU A 57 38.60 -0.61 -18.26
C GLU A 57 37.99 -1.50 -17.15
N VAL A 58 36.76 -1.96 -17.34
CA VAL A 58 36.08 -2.90 -16.44
C VAL A 58 36.80 -4.25 -16.44
N GLU A 59 37.23 -4.76 -17.60
CA GLU A 59 38.02 -6.00 -17.68
C GLU A 59 39.40 -5.88 -17.01
N THR A 60 40.05 -4.71 -17.11
CA THR A 60 41.30 -4.47 -16.38
C THR A 60 41.05 -4.39 -14.87
N LYS A 61 40.02 -3.65 -14.43
CA LYS A 61 39.68 -3.54 -13.00
C LYS A 61 39.16 -4.85 -12.41
N SER A 62 38.46 -5.68 -13.18
CA SER A 62 38.00 -7.00 -12.72
C SER A 62 39.19 -7.95 -12.52
N LYS A 63 40.19 -7.91 -13.41
CA LYS A 63 41.46 -8.66 -13.25
C LYS A 63 42.30 -8.14 -12.09
N GLU A 64 42.27 -6.83 -11.81
CA GLU A 64 42.89 -6.25 -10.61
C GLU A 64 42.16 -6.69 -9.33
N LEU A 65 40.83 -6.76 -9.36
CA LEU A 65 40.00 -7.26 -8.26
C LEU A 65 40.20 -8.76 -7.99
N GLU A 66 40.37 -9.59 -9.02
CA GLU A 66 40.69 -11.03 -8.87
C GLU A 66 42.06 -11.27 -8.18
N ASN A 67 42.98 -10.29 -8.27
CA ASN A 67 44.30 -10.36 -7.65
C ASN A 67 44.34 -9.71 -6.25
N LEU A 68 43.31 -8.97 -5.83
CA LEU A 68 43.15 -8.55 -4.44
C LEU A 68 42.66 -9.73 -3.61
N LYS A 69 43.51 -10.26 -2.74
CA LYS A 69 43.05 -11.12 -1.64
C LYS A 69 42.08 -10.31 -0.77
N SER A 70 40.99 -10.94 -0.38
CA SER A 70 39.88 -10.41 0.43
C SER A 70 40.26 -10.08 1.88
N GLU A 71 41.46 -9.61 2.14
CA GLU A 71 42.03 -9.50 3.50
C GLU A 71 41.92 -8.09 4.10
N ASP A 72 41.39 -7.09 3.39
CA ASP A 72 41.24 -5.72 3.95
C ASP A 72 39.90 -5.04 3.65
N ILE A 73 38.83 -5.81 3.38
CA ILE A 73 37.48 -5.23 3.35
C ILE A 73 36.95 -5.20 4.78
N THR A 74 37.16 -4.09 5.47
CA THR A 74 36.50 -3.77 6.75
C THR A 74 35.01 -3.57 6.48
N HIS A 75 34.26 -4.67 6.48
CA HIS A 75 32.81 -4.62 6.38
C HIS A 75 32.21 -4.13 7.69
N LYS A 76 31.32 -3.16 7.60
CA LYS A 76 30.47 -2.75 8.72
C LYS A 76 29.72 -3.98 9.26
N THR A 77 29.77 -4.18 10.57
CA THR A 77 29.04 -5.25 11.25
C THR A 77 27.52 -5.09 11.08
N PRO A 78 26.71 -6.16 11.23
CA PRO A 78 25.26 -6.06 11.17
C PRO A 78 24.65 -5.00 12.10
N GLU A 79 25.25 -4.79 13.27
CA GLU A 79 24.79 -3.81 14.26
C GLU A 79 25.07 -2.38 13.84
N GLU A 80 26.27 -2.11 13.30
CA GLU A 80 26.63 -0.82 12.72
C GLU A 80 25.71 -0.47 11.54
N ARG A 81 25.40 -1.44 10.69
CA ARG A 81 24.43 -1.27 9.58
C ARG A 81 23.05 -0.89 10.10
N LYS A 82 22.54 -1.58 11.13
CA LYS A 82 21.25 -1.24 11.76
C LYS A 82 21.26 0.17 12.36
N ARG A 83 22.36 0.60 12.97
CA ARG A 83 22.50 1.96 13.52
C ARG A 83 22.48 3.01 12.41
N ILE A 84 23.18 2.78 11.30
CA ILE A 84 23.20 3.68 10.14
C ILE A 84 21.81 3.81 9.51
N ILE A 85 21.11 2.69 9.30
CA ILE A 85 19.75 2.68 8.75
C ILE A 85 18.78 3.46 9.66
N LYS A 86 18.93 3.35 10.98
CA LYS A 86 18.10 4.08 11.94
C LYS A 86 18.46 5.56 12.07
N SER A 87 19.73 5.94 11.89
CA SER A 87 20.20 7.32 12.11
C SER A 87 20.11 8.19 10.86
N LYS A 88 20.12 7.60 9.67
CA LYS A 88 20.05 8.36 8.42
C LYS A 88 18.62 8.76 8.07
N LYS A 89 18.51 9.91 7.42
CA LYS A 89 17.25 10.40 6.87
C LYS A 89 16.72 9.42 5.82
N PRO A 90 15.39 9.22 5.76
CA PRO A 90 14.78 8.44 4.69
C PRO A 90 15.11 9.05 3.33
N ILE A 91 15.29 8.19 2.32
CA ILE A 91 15.49 8.63 0.95
C ILE A 91 14.25 9.41 0.51
N GLU A 92 14.47 10.64 0.04
CA GLU A 92 13.41 11.46 -0.54
C GLU A 92 13.16 11.03 -1.99
N LEU A 93 11.93 10.61 -2.25
CA LEU A 93 11.47 10.28 -3.59
C LEU A 93 10.73 11.48 -4.19
N THR A 94 10.94 11.68 -5.48
CA THR A 94 10.12 12.60 -6.25
C THR A 94 8.70 12.06 -6.39
N GLU A 95 7.77 12.90 -6.80
CA GLU A 95 6.39 12.48 -7.04
C GLU A 95 6.29 11.40 -8.14
N ALA A 96 7.07 11.54 -9.22
CA ALA A 96 7.13 10.56 -10.30
C ALA A 96 7.67 9.20 -9.81
N GLU A 97 8.74 9.21 -9.00
CA GLU A 97 9.28 8.00 -8.39
C GLU A 97 8.29 7.34 -7.43
N THR A 98 7.57 8.12 -6.62
CA THR A 98 6.50 7.58 -5.77
C THR A 98 5.38 6.95 -6.59
N ARG A 99 4.98 7.57 -7.71
CA ARG A 99 3.95 7.00 -8.60
C ARG A 99 4.36 5.65 -9.18
N VAL A 100 5.64 5.46 -9.53
CA VAL A 100 6.14 4.14 -9.97
C VAL A 100 5.94 3.07 -8.90
N LEU A 101 6.19 3.40 -7.63
CA LEU A 101 5.95 2.47 -6.51
C LEU A 101 4.45 2.18 -6.31
N ILE A 102 3.60 3.21 -6.40
CA ILE A 102 2.14 3.05 -6.26
C ILE A 102 1.58 2.21 -7.42
N ASP A 103 2.04 2.45 -8.65
CA ASP A 103 1.67 1.67 -9.83
C ASP A 103 2.00 0.18 -9.62
N GLU A 104 3.16 -0.14 -9.04
CA GLU A 104 3.49 -1.54 -8.73
C GLU A 104 2.58 -2.14 -7.66
N GLN A 105 2.34 -1.42 -6.56
CA GLN A 105 1.42 -1.86 -5.50
C GLN A 105 -0.02 -2.08 -6.01
N LEU A 106 -0.47 -1.28 -6.96
CA LEU A 106 -1.77 -1.42 -7.60
C LEU A 106 -1.79 -2.62 -8.56
N ARG A 107 -0.72 -2.85 -9.34
CA ARG A 107 -0.58 -4.06 -10.16
C ARG A 107 -0.59 -5.33 -9.33
N GLU A 108 0.12 -5.36 -8.20
CA GLU A 108 0.10 -6.47 -7.25
C GLU A 108 -1.31 -6.74 -6.69
N ALA A 109 -2.12 -5.70 -6.51
CA ALA A 109 -3.50 -5.81 -6.08
C ALA A 109 -4.49 -6.18 -7.22
N GLY A 110 -4.01 -6.34 -8.46
CA GLY A 110 -4.82 -6.76 -9.61
C GLY A 110 -5.41 -5.62 -10.45
N TRP A 111 -4.89 -4.39 -10.32
CA TRP A 111 -5.28 -3.25 -11.15
C TRP A 111 -4.41 -3.14 -12.40
N GLU A 112 -5.05 -2.84 -13.53
CA GLU A 112 -4.38 -2.34 -14.73
C GLU A 112 -4.01 -0.87 -14.51
N VAL A 113 -2.72 -0.59 -14.37
CA VAL A 113 -2.20 0.75 -14.12
C VAL A 113 -0.87 0.97 -14.83
N ASN A 114 -0.74 2.15 -15.41
CA ASN A 114 0.50 2.72 -15.88
C ASN A 114 0.30 4.22 -15.99
N THR A 115 0.98 4.99 -15.14
CA THR A 115 0.78 6.44 -14.98
C THR A 115 0.89 7.23 -16.29
N ASN A 116 1.76 6.81 -17.21
CA ASN A 116 2.01 7.52 -18.47
C ASN A 116 0.97 7.19 -19.54
N SER A 117 0.67 5.91 -19.72
CA SER A 117 -0.25 5.43 -20.76
C SER A 117 -1.71 5.50 -20.34
N LEU A 118 -2.05 5.08 -19.11
CA LEU A 118 -3.40 5.12 -18.55
C LEU A 118 -3.64 6.44 -17.81
N ASN A 119 -3.58 7.53 -18.56
CA ASN A 119 -3.69 8.90 -18.05
C ASN A 119 -4.83 9.67 -18.71
N TYR A 120 -5.70 10.30 -17.93
CA TYR A 120 -6.82 11.09 -18.48
C TYR A 120 -6.37 12.47 -18.97
N LYS A 121 -5.47 13.14 -18.24
CA LYS A 121 -5.00 14.47 -18.60
C LYS A 121 -4.20 14.47 -19.90
N LEU A 122 -3.26 13.53 -20.04
CA LEU A 122 -2.39 13.39 -21.21
C LEU A 122 -3.10 12.72 -22.38
N ASN A 123 -3.70 11.53 -22.16
CA ASN A 123 -4.16 10.67 -23.25
C ASN A 123 -5.69 10.60 -23.38
N LYS A 124 -6.43 11.28 -22.50
CA LYS A 124 -7.90 11.18 -22.43
C LYS A 124 -8.39 9.75 -22.26
N THR A 125 -7.61 8.93 -21.56
CA THR A 125 -7.94 7.53 -21.27
C THR A 125 -9.26 7.44 -20.51
N LEU A 126 -10.16 6.59 -20.99
CA LEU A 126 -11.45 6.32 -20.35
C LEU A 126 -11.49 4.86 -19.87
N PRO A 127 -12.27 4.54 -18.82
CA PRO A 127 -12.40 3.16 -18.37
C PRO A 127 -13.10 2.29 -19.41
N GLU A 128 -12.70 1.02 -19.44
CA GLU A 128 -13.26 0.02 -20.34
C GLU A 128 -14.21 -0.94 -19.60
N LYS A 129 -15.24 -1.44 -20.30
CA LYS A 129 -16.16 -2.43 -19.76
C LYS A 129 -15.44 -3.75 -19.48
N GLY A 130 -15.59 -4.26 -18.27
CA GLY A 130 -15.01 -5.55 -17.83
C GLY A 130 -13.56 -5.49 -17.36
N LYS A 131 -12.90 -4.31 -17.39
CA LYS A 131 -11.54 -4.14 -16.89
C LYS A 131 -11.51 -3.54 -15.48
N ALA A 132 -10.39 -3.74 -14.80
CA ALA A 132 -10.05 -3.11 -13.54
C ALA A 132 -8.93 -2.09 -13.77
N MET A 133 -9.26 -0.81 -13.93
CA MET A 133 -8.31 0.21 -14.33
C MET A 133 -8.11 1.24 -13.23
N ALA A 134 -6.86 1.54 -12.91
CA ALA A 134 -6.47 2.74 -12.16
C ALA A 134 -5.97 3.78 -13.17
N ILE A 135 -6.75 4.84 -13.38
CA ILE A 135 -6.46 5.87 -14.39
C ILE A 135 -5.88 7.10 -13.68
N ALA A 136 -4.70 7.52 -14.12
CA ALA A 136 -3.98 8.63 -13.53
C ALA A 136 -4.51 10.01 -13.96
N GLU A 137 -4.31 11.02 -13.11
CA GLU A 137 -4.65 12.43 -13.35
C GLU A 137 -6.10 12.61 -13.81
N TRP A 138 -7.04 12.07 -13.04
CA TRP A 138 -8.46 12.11 -13.39
C TRP A 138 -9.08 13.46 -13.03
N LEU A 139 -9.91 14.00 -13.91
CA LEU A 139 -10.46 15.35 -13.75
C LEU A 139 -11.37 15.46 -12.51
N CYS A 140 -11.20 16.54 -11.75
CA CYS A 140 -12.10 16.93 -10.67
C CYS A 140 -12.35 18.44 -10.70
N VAL A 141 -13.42 18.89 -10.06
CA VAL A 141 -13.74 20.31 -9.87
C VAL A 141 -13.65 20.60 -8.37
N LYS A 142 -12.82 21.57 -8.00
CA LYS A 142 -12.65 22.01 -6.60
C LYS A 142 -13.83 22.87 -6.16
N GLU A 143 -13.95 23.13 -4.86
CA GLU A 143 -15.04 23.94 -4.28
C GLU A 143 -15.07 25.39 -4.79
N ASP A 144 -13.93 25.92 -5.21
CA ASP A 144 -13.78 27.25 -5.84
C ASP A 144 -14.17 27.29 -7.33
N GLY A 145 -14.54 26.15 -7.92
CA GLY A 145 -14.87 26.00 -9.34
C GLY A 145 -13.67 25.79 -10.26
N GLU A 146 -12.44 25.75 -9.73
CA GLU A 146 -11.24 25.46 -10.52
C GLU A 146 -11.15 23.98 -10.89
N LYS A 147 -10.55 23.70 -12.05
CA LYS A 147 -10.24 22.34 -12.48
C LYS A 147 -9.03 21.81 -11.72
N GLY A 148 -9.21 20.70 -11.02
CA GLY A 148 -8.13 19.91 -10.43
C GLY A 148 -8.01 18.54 -11.10
N TYR A 149 -7.04 17.77 -10.64
CA TYR A 149 -6.86 16.37 -11.02
C TYR A 149 -6.56 15.56 -9.77
N VAL A 150 -7.21 14.41 -9.63
CA VAL A 150 -6.87 13.42 -8.61
C VAL A 150 -5.81 12.47 -9.15
N ASP A 151 -4.89 12.02 -8.31
CA ASP A 151 -3.75 11.23 -8.75
C ASP A 151 -4.18 9.94 -9.44
N TYR A 152 -5.10 9.18 -8.85
CA TYR A 152 -5.71 8.03 -9.51
C TYR A 152 -7.22 7.93 -9.23
N ALA A 153 -7.96 7.52 -10.24
CA ALA A 153 -9.35 7.09 -10.13
C ALA A 153 -9.47 5.58 -10.42
N LEU A 154 -10.19 4.87 -9.55
CA LEU A 154 -10.32 3.41 -9.56
C LEU A 154 -11.63 2.98 -10.21
N PHE A 155 -11.54 2.33 -11.37
CA PHE A 155 -12.67 1.84 -12.14
C PHE A 155 -12.67 0.32 -12.23
N TYR A 156 -13.79 -0.29 -11.88
CA TYR A 156 -13.99 -1.72 -12.07
C TYR A 156 -15.28 -1.97 -12.85
N LYS A 157 -15.20 -2.72 -13.95
CA LYS A 157 -16.32 -3.01 -14.85
C LYS A 157 -17.08 -1.75 -15.32
N ASN A 158 -16.34 -0.66 -15.61
CA ASN A 158 -16.90 0.66 -15.97
C ASN A 158 -17.68 1.38 -14.85
N THR A 159 -17.50 0.97 -13.60
CA THR A 159 -18.03 1.64 -12.40
C THR A 159 -16.89 2.27 -11.61
N LEU A 160 -17.08 3.52 -11.16
CA LEU A 160 -16.11 4.24 -10.34
C LEU A 160 -16.27 3.88 -8.86
N TYR A 161 -15.23 3.25 -8.28
CA TYR A 161 -15.25 2.77 -6.88
C TYR A 161 -14.52 3.68 -5.90
N GLY A 162 -13.49 4.41 -6.35
CA GLY A 162 -12.70 5.21 -5.43
C GLY A 162 -11.64 6.06 -6.08
N VAL A 163 -10.93 6.78 -5.23
CA VAL A 163 -9.84 7.68 -5.61
C VAL A 163 -8.62 7.47 -4.72
N ILE A 164 -7.44 7.71 -5.28
CA ILE A 164 -6.16 7.64 -4.56
C ILE A 164 -5.47 8.99 -4.70
N GLU A 165 -5.01 9.53 -3.57
CA GLU A 165 -4.10 10.67 -3.50
C GLU A 165 -2.66 10.16 -3.27
N ALA A 166 -1.73 10.54 -4.14
CA ALA A 166 -0.31 10.23 -4.02
C ALA A 166 0.42 11.42 -3.38
N LYS A 167 1.22 11.16 -2.34
CA LYS A 167 2.10 12.16 -1.73
C LYS A 167 3.55 11.72 -1.79
N ARG A 168 4.46 12.69 -1.85
CA ARG A 168 5.91 12.42 -1.83
C ARG A 168 6.29 11.58 -0.61
N CYS A 169 7.26 10.68 -0.81
CA CYS A 169 7.79 9.85 0.26
C CYS A 169 8.42 10.75 1.35
N GLY A 170 7.83 10.77 2.55
CA GLY A 170 8.27 11.68 3.63
C GLY A 170 7.14 12.46 4.30
N VAL A 171 6.04 12.68 3.58
CA VAL A 171 4.91 13.47 4.06
C VAL A 171 3.92 12.59 4.83
N ASP A 172 3.31 13.17 5.87
CA ASP A 172 2.22 12.54 6.62
C ASP A 172 0.96 12.40 5.73
N ILE A 173 0.63 11.14 5.42
CA ILE A 173 -0.46 10.75 4.53
C ILE A 173 -1.84 11.03 5.15
N THR A 174 -1.95 11.01 6.48
CA THR A 174 -3.24 11.16 7.17
C THR A 174 -3.90 12.51 6.89
N SER A 175 -3.08 13.56 6.78
CA SER A 175 -3.52 14.91 6.43
C SER A 175 -4.10 14.99 5.01
N ALA A 176 -3.43 14.33 4.06
CA ALA A 176 -3.83 14.27 2.66
C ALA A 176 -5.17 13.54 2.47
N LEU A 177 -5.35 12.40 3.15
CA LEU A 177 -6.61 11.67 3.10
C LEU A 177 -7.76 12.49 3.69
N ASN A 178 -7.51 13.20 4.79
CA ASN A 178 -8.56 13.95 5.48
C ASN A 178 -9.03 15.18 4.71
N ARG A 179 -8.16 15.82 3.92
CA ARG A 179 -8.48 17.05 3.19
C ARG A 179 -8.68 16.79 1.70
N ASP A 180 -7.65 16.29 1.05
CA ASP A 180 -7.55 16.27 -0.42
C ASP A 180 -8.42 15.15 -0.99
N ALA A 181 -8.30 13.93 -0.47
CA ALA A 181 -9.10 12.80 -0.95
C ALA A 181 -10.60 13.02 -0.75
N ARG A 182 -11.02 13.61 0.38
CA ARG A 182 -12.43 13.98 0.63
C ARG A 182 -12.92 15.05 -0.34
N MET A 183 -12.11 16.08 -0.60
CA MET A 183 -12.45 17.13 -1.57
C MET A 183 -12.62 16.54 -2.97
N TYR A 184 -11.67 15.72 -3.42
CA TYR A 184 -11.73 15.06 -4.73
C TYR A 184 -12.90 14.10 -4.84
N ALA A 185 -13.22 13.35 -3.78
CA ALA A 185 -14.38 12.47 -3.77
C ALA A 185 -15.71 13.20 -4.00
N LYS A 186 -15.85 14.46 -3.55
CA LYS A 186 -17.02 15.30 -3.86
C LYS A 186 -16.98 15.88 -5.28
N GLY A 187 -15.79 16.34 -5.68
CA GLY A 187 -15.56 17.10 -6.90
C GLY A 187 -15.31 16.29 -8.17
N ILE A 188 -15.15 14.97 -8.08
CA ILE A 188 -14.74 14.14 -9.22
C ILE A 188 -15.71 14.28 -10.41
N PHE A 189 -15.12 14.43 -11.60
CA PHE A 189 -15.86 14.50 -12.85
C PHE A 189 -16.21 13.09 -13.32
N VAL A 190 -17.48 12.88 -13.67
CA VAL A 190 -18.02 11.59 -14.07
C VAL A 190 -18.80 11.81 -15.38
N PRO A 191 -18.24 11.42 -16.53
CA PRO A 191 -18.96 11.34 -17.79
C PRO A 191 -20.24 10.50 -17.69
N GLU A 192 -21.24 10.78 -18.55
CA GLU A 192 -22.53 10.07 -18.55
C GLU A 192 -22.41 8.56 -18.81
N ASP A 193 -21.38 8.13 -19.55
CA ASP A 193 -21.14 6.72 -19.89
C ASP A 193 -20.50 5.89 -18.76
N ILE A 194 -20.09 6.54 -17.67
CA ILE A 194 -19.45 5.89 -16.52
C ILE A 194 -20.48 5.69 -15.41
N LYS A 195 -20.51 4.47 -14.85
CA LYS A 195 -21.41 4.16 -13.74
C LYS A 195 -20.82 4.61 -12.41
N LEU A 196 -21.69 5.05 -11.52
CA LEU A 196 -21.36 5.26 -10.11
C LEU A 196 -21.83 4.06 -9.29
N CYS A 197 -21.20 3.86 -8.14
CA CYS A 197 -21.68 2.90 -7.16
C CYS A 197 -23.11 3.24 -6.72
N ASP A 198 -23.89 2.21 -6.37
CA ASP A 198 -25.23 2.39 -5.83
C ASP A 198 -25.20 3.21 -4.54
N GLY A 199 -26.24 4.02 -4.29
CA GLY A 199 -26.35 4.84 -3.06
C GLY A 199 -25.54 6.13 -3.06
N VAL A 200 -24.75 6.41 -4.11
CA VAL A 200 -24.08 7.70 -4.30
C VAL A 200 -25.12 8.81 -4.56
N PRO A 201 -24.98 10.01 -3.95
CA PRO A 201 -23.86 10.46 -3.14
C PRO A 201 -23.93 10.07 -1.66
N TYR A 202 -22.79 9.65 -1.11
CA TYR A 202 -22.62 9.37 0.32
C TYR A 202 -22.06 10.59 1.03
N ASN A 203 -22.83 11.28 1.88
CA ASN A 203 -22.38 12.50 2.56
C ASN A 203 -21.81 13.56 1.58
N GLY A 204 -22.37 13.62 0.36
CA GLY A 204 -21.90 14.47 -0.73
C GLY A 204 -20.73 13.91 -1.55
N TYR A 205 -20.18 12.74 -1.21
CA TYR A 205 -19.14 12.06 -1.98
C TYR A 205 -19.74 11.30 -3.17
N LYS A 206 -19.17 11.54 -4.37
CA LYS A 206 -19.51 10.82 -5.60
C LYS A 206 -18.83 9.45 -5.70
N VAL A 207 -17.88 9.17 -4.81
CA VAL A 207 -17.19 7.88 -4.68
C VAL A 207 -17.18 7.43 -3.23
N PRO A 208 -17.37 6.13 -2.96
CA PRO A 208 -17.44 5.62 -1.59
C PRO A 208 -16.05 5.48 -0.94
N PHE A 209 -15.03 5.12 -1.71
CA PHE A 209 -13.72 4.77 -1.16
C PHE A 209 -12.63 5.78 -1.48
N MET A 210 -11.87 6.15 -0.47
CA MET A 210 -10.77 7.10 -0.57
C MET A 210 -9.50 6.47 -0.05
N PHE A 211 -8.40 6.68 -0.78
CA PHE A 211 -7.08 6.23 -0.40
C PHE A 211 -6.10 7.39 -0.43
N ALA A 212 -5.06 7.26 0.36
CA ALA A 212 -3.88 8.08 0.22
C ALA A 212 -2.63 7.20 0.38
N SER A 213 -1.63 7.43 -0.46
CA SER A 213 -0.40 6.64 -0.46
C SER A 213 0.85 7.49 -0.68
N ASN A 214 1.96 7.06 -0.09
CA ASN A 214 3.29 7.60 -0.37
C ASN A 214 4.29 6.54 -0.88
N GLY A 215 3.77 5.37 -1.28
CA GLY A 215 4.55 4.27 -1.85
C GLY A 215 5.33 3.45 -0.83
N ARG A 216 5.25 3.74 0.48
CA ARG A 216 5.90 2.93 1.52
C ARG A 216 5.14 1.64 1.78
N GLU A 217 5.84 0.66 2.33
CA GLU A 217 5.23 -0.53 2.90
C GLU A 217 4.49 -0.23 4.20
N TYR A 218 3.72 -1.21 4.65
CA TYR A 218 3.05 -1.17 5.94
C TYR A 218 4.04 -1.36 7.09
N ASN A 219 3.98 -0.47 8.07
CA ASN A 219 4.83 -0.55 9.26
C ASN A 219 4.03 -1.09 10.44
N LYS A 220 4.39 -2.30 10.89
CA LYS A 220 3.73 -2.97 12.03
C LYS A 220 4.00 -2.27 13.36
N ASP A 221 5.19 -1.68 13.51
CA ASP A 221 5.66 -1.10 14.77
C ASP A 221 5.22 0.35 14.94
N LEU A 222 5.15 1.11 13.84
CA LEU A 222 4.65 2.48 13.78
C LEU A 222 3.58 2.57 12.69
N ILE A 223 2.38 2.13 13.04
CA ILE A 223 1.21 2.08 12.16
C ILE A 223 0.98 3.41 11.45
N GLU A 224 1.17 4.52 12.16
CA GLU A 224 0.99 5.87 11.67
C GLU A 224 1.94 6.23 10.50
N LYS A 225 3.05 5.51 10.36
CA LYS A 225 4.04 5.66 9.28
C LYS A 225 3.80 4.73 8.10
N SER A 226 2.70 3.98 8.10
CA SER A 226 2.33 3.09 7.00
C SER A 226 2.08 3.87 5.72
N GLY A 227 2.46 3.27 4.59
CA GLY A 227 2.43 3.96 3.31
C GLY A 227 1.08 4.02 2.61
N ILE A 228 0.08 3.25 3.04
CA ILE A 228 -1.26 3.24 2.44
C ILE A 228 -2.30 3.45 3.53
N TRP A 229 -3.18 4.42 3.31
CA TRP A 229 -4.33 4.69 4.17
C TRP A 229 -5.62 4.63 3.38
N PHE A 230 -6.68 4.18 4.06
CA PHE A 230 -7.99 3.98 3.48
C PHE A 230 -9.08 4.56 4.37
N LEU A 231 -10.05 5.18 3.73
CA LEU A 231 -11.27 5.69 4.33
C LEU A 231 -12.47 5.21 3.52
N ASP A 232 -13.46 4.65 4.22
CA ASP A 232 -14.77 4.36 3.69
C ASP A 232 -15.71 5.54 3.99
N GLY A 233 -16.04 6.33 2.97
CA GLY A 233 -16.87 7.52 3.08
C GLY A 233 -18.37 7.28 3.15
N ARG A 234 -18.82 6.02 3.07
CA ARG A 234 -20.24 5.68 3.13
C ARG A 234 -20.89 6.05 4.47
N LYS A 235 -20.10 6.03 5.56
CA LYS A 235 -20.53 6.44 6.90
C LYS A 235 -19.68 7.62 7.38
N GLU A 236 -20.33 8.60 8.00
CA GLU A 236 -19.66 9.82 8.46
C GLU A 236 -18.64 9.55 9.57
N ASN A 237 -18.95 8.61 10.46
CA ASN A 237 -18.12 8.27 11.63
C ASN A 237 -16.94 7.33 11.31
N ASN A 238 -16.77 6.93 10.04
CA ASN A 238 -15.66 6.07 9.67
C ASN A 238 -14.33 6.83 9.78
N VAL A 239 -13.37 6.20 10.44
CA VAL A 239 -12.01 6.74 10.60
C VAL A 239 -11.06 6.15 9.55
N PRO A 240 -10.08 6.94 9.07
CA PRO A 240 -8.97 6.43 8.29
C PRO A 240 -8.26 5.26 8.98
N LYS A 241 -7.93 4.22 8.20
CA LYS A 241 -7.13 3.09 8.69
C LYS A 241 -5.97 2.77 7.74
N PRO A 242 -4.82 2.34 8.28
CA PRO A 242 -3.70 1.88 7.48
C PRO A 242 -4.05 0.56 6.76
N LEU A 243 -3.45 0.32 5.59
CA LEU A 243 -3.55 -0.95 4.88
C LEU A 243 -2.18 -1.57 4.62
N LYS A 244 -2.16 -2.91 4.56
CA LYS A 244 -0.97 -3.67 4.14
C LYS A 244 -0.71 -3.60 2.64
N GLY A 245 -1.77 -3.40 1.87
CA GLY A 245 -1.78 -3.29 0.41
C GLY A 245 -3.12 -2.74 -0.04
N PHE A 246 -3.23 -2.32 -1.29
CA PHE A 246 -4.49 -1.88 -1.86
C PHE A 246 -5.51 -3.03 -1.92
N TYR A 247 -6.79 -2.69 -1.85
CA TYR A 247 -7.83 -3.68 -2.12
C TYR A 247 -7.80 -4.08 -3.60
N SER A 248 -8.04 -5.37 -3.85
CA SER A 248 -8.34 -5.83 -5.20
C SER A 248 -9.70 -5.29 -5.68
N PRO A 249 -9.91 -5.20 -7.01
CA PRO A 249 -11.17 -4.75 -7.57
C PRO A 249 -12.39 -5.55 -7.05
N GLU A 250 -12.26 -6.87 -6.96
CA GLU A 250 -13.31 -7.76 -6.44
C GLU A 250 -13.59 -7.51 -4.97
N ASN A 251 -12.54 -7.22 -4.19
CA ASN A 251 -12.68 -6.93 -2.76
C ASN A 251 -13.37 -5.58 -2.53
N LEU A 252 -13.16 -4.58 -3.39
CA LEU A 252 -13.93 -3.33 -3.35
C LEU A 252 -15.39 -3.54 -3.73
N GLU A 253 -15.67 -4.34 -4.77
CA GLU A 253 -17.05 -4.71 -5.13
C GLU A 253 -17.77 -5.39 -3.96
N LYS A 254 -17.14 -6.41 -3.35
CA LYS A 254 -17.69 -7.08 -2.16
C LYS A 254 -17.83 -6.14 -0.96
N LEU A 255 -16.91 -5.19 -0.78
CA LEU A 255 -17.00 -4.22 0.31
C LEU A 255 -18.20 -3.29 0.12
N MET A 256 -18.55 -2.94 -1.13
CA MET A 256 -19.77 -2.20 -1.44
C MET A 256 -21.05 -2.97 -1.11
N GLU A 257 -21.07 -4.27 -1.40
CA GLU A 257 -22.22 -5.15 -1.13
C GLU A 257 -22.46 -5.38 0.37
N LYS A 258 -21.42 -5.23 1.19
CA LYS A 258 -21.53 -5.35 2.65
C LYS A 258 -22.32 -4.17 3.21
N ASP A 259 -23.54 -4.49 3.65
CA ASP A 259 -24.34 -3.65 4.54
C ASP A 259 -23.94 -3.96 5.99
N ASP A 260 -22.94 -3.23 6.48
CA ASP A 260 -22.47 -3.36 7.86
C ASP A 260 -23.57 -3.00 8.87
N ASP A 261 -24.55 -2.16 8.53
CA ASP A 261 -25.65 -1.82 9.45
C ASP A 261 -26.65 -2.97 9.55
N LEU A 262 -26.97 -3.63 8.44
CA LEU A 262 -27.77 -4.86 8.46
C LEU A 262 -27.01 -6.01 9.12
N ALA A 263 -25.69 -6.13 8.91
CA ALA A 263 -24.86 -7.13 9.56
C ALA A 263 -24.76 -6.89 11.07
N ASN A 264 -24.52 -5.64 11.49
CA ASN A 264 -24.48 -5.24 12.90
C ASN A 264 -25.86 -5.34 13.57
N LYS A 265 -26.94 -5.01 12.86
CA LYS A 265 -28.31 -5.21 13.34
C LYS A 265 -28.63 -6.68 13.48
N ARG A 266 -28.25 -7.52 12.50
CA ARG A 266 -28.35 -8.98 12.62
C ARG A 266 -27.50 -9.50 13.77
N LEU A 267 -26.28 -9.01 13.98
CA LEU A 267 -25.43 -9.37 15.12
C LEU A 267 -26.06 -8.97 16.47
N ALA A 268 -26.67 -7.77 16.55
CA ALA A 268 -27.35 -7.29 17.76
C ALA A 268 -28.68 -8.02 18.02
N GLU A 269 -29.38 -8.46 16.97
CA GLU A 269 -30.64 -9.20 17.05
C GLU A 269 -30.41 -10.71 17.24
N ASN A 270 -29.27 -11.23 16.78
CA ASN A 270 -28.89 -12.63 16.92
C ASN A 270 -28.16 -12.84 18.25
N SER A 271 -28.93 -13.27 19.25
CA SER A 271 -28.40 -13.81 20.51
C SER A 271 -27.37 -14.92 20.27
N ILE A 272 -26.60 -15.25 21.31
CA ILE A 272 -25.62 -16.36 21.42
C ILE A 272 -26.11 -17.68 20.76
N GLU A 273 -27.42 -17.85 20.61
CA GLU A 273 -28.09 -18.95 19.94
C GLU A 273 -27.75 -19.05 18.43
N TYR A 274 -27.58 -17.94 17.70
CA TYR A 274 -27.12 -17.94 16.31
C TYR A 274 -25.65 -18.33 16.17
N LEU A 275 -24.82 -17.96 17.16
CA LEU A 275 -23.41 -18.37 17.19
C LEU A 275 -23.28 -19.90 17.31
N LYS A 276 -24.23 -20.55 18.01
CA LYS A 276 -24.29 -22.00 18.26
C LYS A 276 -25.11 -22.77 17.21
N SER A 277 -25.93 -22.11 16.40
CA SER A 277 -26.79 -22.76 15.40
C SER A 277 -25.98 -23.32 14.21
N PRO A 278 -26.38 -24.49 13.66
CA PRO A 278 -25.81 -25.05 12.42
C PRO A 278 -25.97 -24.15 11.21
N GLU A 279 -27.01 -23.31 11.19
CA GLU A 279 -27.29 -22.31 10.15
C GLU A 279 -26.53 -20.98 10.36
N GLY A 280 -25.89 -20.81 11.52
CA GLY A 280 -25.07 -19.65 11.88
C GLY A 280 -23.56 -19.94 11.83
N LEU A 281 -22.80 -19.50 12.85
CA LEU A 281 -21.35 -19.72 12.90
C LEU A 281 -20.95 -21.13 13.40
N ASN A 282 -21.94 -21.93 13.83
CA ASN A 282 -21.78 -23.31 14.29
C ASN A 282 -20.62 -23.51 15.28
N LEU A 283 -20.47 -22.55 16.20
CA LEU A 283 -19.39 -22.57 17.19
C LEU A 283 -19.64 -23.71 18.17
N ARG A 284 -18.58 -24.48 18.43
CA ARG A 284 -18.62 -25.50 19.48
C ARG A 284 -18.82 -24.82 20.83
N TYR A 285 -19.44 -25.53 21.77
CA TYR A 285 -19.88 -24.96 23.04
C TYR A 285 -18.78 -24.15 23.77
N TYR A 286 -17.54 -24.64 23.75
CA TYR A 286 -16.38 -23.99 24.36
C TYR A 286 -15.93 -22.70 23.65
N GLN A 287 -16.15 -22.55 22.34
CA GLN A 287 -15.85 -21.31 21.60
C GLN A 287 -16.87 -20.22 21.92
N ALA A 288 -18.13 -20.62 22.04
CA ALA A 288 -19.20 -19.69 22.43
C ALA A 288 -19.03 -19.25 23.90
N GLU A 289 -18.63 -20.15 24.80
CA GLU A 289 -18.31 -19.82 26.20
C GLU A 289 -17.11 -18.87 26.31
N ALA A 290 -16.09 -19.02 25.45
CA ALA A 290 -14.95 -18.10 25.43
C ALA A 290 -15.35 -16.69 24.99
N ILE A 291 -16.24 -16.55 23.99
CA ILE A 291 -16.77 -15.26 23.55
C ILE A 291 -17.60 -14.62 24.64
N GLU A 292 -18.47 -15.40 25.30
CA GLU A 292 -19.32 -14.94 26.40
C GLU A 292 -18.49 -14.47 27.61
N ALA A 293 -17.39 -15.15 27.93
CA ALA A 293 -16.47 -14.74 28.98
C ALA A 293 -15.77 -13.40 28.67
N VAL A 294 -15.37 -13.19 27.41
CA VAL A 294 -14.73 -11.96 26.96
C VAL A 294 -15.72 -10.79 26.93
N GLU A 295 -16.94 -11.01 26.44
CA GLU A 295 -18.00 -10.00 26.45
C GLU A 295 -18.37 -9.57 27.87
N ASN A 296 -18.52 -10.53 28.80
CA ASN A 296 -18.80 -10.22 30.20
C ASN A 296 -17.65 -9.47 30.90
N ALA A 297 -16.40 -9.76 30.55
CA ALA A 297 -15.24 -9.03 31.08
C ALA A 297 -15.20 -7.57 30.58
N LEU A 298 -15.52 -7.34 29.31
CA LEU A 298 -15.60 -6.01 28.68
C LEU A 298 -16.73 -5.16 29.27
N VAL A 299 -17.91 -5.76 29.49
CA VAL A 299 -19.08 -5.06 30.07
C VAL A 299 -18.86 -4.68 31.53
N ASN A 300 -18.13 -5.50 32.29
CA ASN A 300 -17.80 -5.22 33.70
C ASN A 300 -16.60 -4.27 33.88
N GLY A 301 -16.02 -3.76 32.78
CA GLY A 301 -14.94 -2.76 32.82
C GLY A 301 -13.60 -3.31 33.36
N GLU A 302 -13.39 -4.63 33.33
CA GLU A 302 -12.14 -5.24 33.77
C GLU A 302 -11.13 -5.25 32.61
N GLU A 303 -10.34 -4.19 32.48
CA GLU A 303 -9.08 -4.24 31.73
C GLU A 303 -8.08 -5.14 32.49
N CYS A 304 -8.23 -6.46 32.38
CA CYS A 304 -7.20 -7.39 32.85
C CYS A 304 -6.70 -8.25 31.70
N ILE A 305 -5.58 -7.82 31.12
CA ILE A 305 -4.71 -8.55 30.20
C ILE A 305 -4.43 -9.98 30.73
N GLU A 306 -4.41 -10.18 32.04
CA GLU A 306 -4.20 -11.49 32.70
C GLU A 306 -5.29 -12.54 32.38
N LYS A 307 -6.57 -12.16 32.26
CA LYS A 307 -7.65 -13.11 31.91
C LYS A 307 -7.68 -13.44 30.42
N LEU A 308 -7.23 -12.51 29.57
CA LEU A 308 -7.03 -12.77 28.14
C LEU A 308 -5.86 -13.73 27.92
N GLU A 309 -4.80 -13.65 28.74
CA GLU A 309 -3.71 -14.63 28.73
C GLU A 309 -4.15 -16.01 29.23
N GLU A 310 -4.99 -16.09 30.28
CA GLU A 310 -5.61 -17.36 30.70
C GLU A 310 -6.51 -17.96 29.61
N ALA A 311 -7.33 -17.13 28.94
CA ALA A 311 -8.17 -17.59 27.82
C ALA A 311 -7.32 -18.04 26.62
N LEU A 312 -6.20 -17.36 26.36
CA LEU A 312 -5.25 -17.74 25.32
C LEU A 312 -4.53 -19.06 25.65
N ASP A 313 -4.20 -19.30 26.93
CA ASP A 313 -3.58 -20.55 27.38
C ASP A 313 -4.58 -21.71 27.44
N LEU A 314 -5.84 -21.46 27.76
CA LEU A 314 -6.93 -22.43 27.57
C LEU A 314 -7.11 -22.80 26.09
N LEU A 315 -7.12 -21.81 25.19
CA LEU A 315 -7.19 -22.04 23.74
C LEU A 315 -5.98 -22.81 23.21
N LYS A 316 -4.76 -22.52 23.68
CA LYS A 316 -3.54 -23.27 23.34
C LYS A 316 -3.58 -24.69 23.89
N GLY A 317 -4.10 -24.89 25.10
CA GLY A 317 -4.31 -26.21 25.70
C GLY A 317 -5.24 -27.09 24.86
N ILE A 318 -6.36 -26.51 24.42
CA ILE A 318 -7.33 -27.16 23.53
C ILE A 318 -6.71 -27.49 22.16
N LEU A 319 -5.92 -26.58 21.58
CA LEU A 319 -5.17 -26.82 20.34
C LEU A 319 -4.17 -27.98 20.47
N LYS A 320 -3.51 -28.10 21.63
CA LYS A 320 -2.54 -29.17 21.92
C LYS A 320 -3.22 -30.53 22.12
N GLU A 321 -4.40 -30.56 22.74
CA GLU A 321 -5.21 -31.78 22.86
C GLU A 321 -5.78 -32.24 21.52
N LEU A 322 -6.13 -31.31 20.62
CA LEU A 322 -6.55 -31.61 19.26
C LEU A 322 -5.40 -32.19 18.40
N ASP A 323 -4.16 -31.71 18.58
CA ASP A 323 -2.96 -32.30 17.96
C ASP A 323 -2.62 -33.70 18.54
N LEU A 324 -2.83 -33.92 19.84
CA LEU A 324 -2.59 -35.20 20.51
C LEU A 324 -3.64 -36.28 20.18
N CYS A 325 -4.87 -35.88 19.80
CA CYS A 325 -5.92 -36.79 19.35
C CYS A 325 -5.72 -37.30 17.90
N GLY A 326 -4.62 -36.96 17.24
CA GLY A 326 -4.23 -37.57 15.97
C GLY A 326 -5.15 -37.26 14.80
N VAL A 327 -5.79 -36.08 14.79
CA VAL A 327 -6.45 -35.58 13.58
C VAL A 327 -5.36 -35.12 12.62
N LYS A 328 -4.87 -36.07 11.82
CA LYS A 328 -4.02 -35.77 10.66
C LYS A 328 -4.69 -34.69 9.82
N LYS A 329 -3.91 -33.67 9.47
CA LYS A 329 -4.15 -32.82 8.30
C LYS A 329 -4.26 -33.73 7.08
N ASP A 330 -5.47 -33.93 6.59
CA ASP A 330 -5.68 -34.36 5.20
C ASP A 330 -6.59 -33.31 4.52
N ALA A 331 -6.00 -32.72 3.46
CA ALA A 331 -6.51 -31.75 2.49
C ALA A 331 -6.74 -30.30 2.97
#